data_AF-G9KJG0-F1
#
_entry.id   AF-G9KJG0-F1
#
_cell.length_a   1.000
_cell.length_b   1.000
_cell.length_c   1.000
_cell.angle_alpha   90.00
_cell.angle_beta   90.00
_cell.angle_gamma   90.00
#
_symmetry.space_group_name_H-M   'P 1'
#
loop_
_entity.id
_entity.type
_entity.pdbx_description
1 polymer ?
#
loop_
_entity_poly.entity_id
_entity_poly.type
_entity_poly.pdbx_seq_one_letter_code
_entity_poly.pdbx_strand_id
1 'polypeptide(L)'
;SCLWCHTSKACLDYPVSRILPPSSLCKLSSARWGVCWVNFEALIITLSVVGGAVLLAVAVCCACCCCRRKRSRKPDKSEERAAREREERRIRQEER
;
A
#
# COMPACT_ATOMS: atom_id res chain seq x y z
N SER A 1 -24.06 24.58 -7.39
CA SER A 1 -24.04 23.10 -7.29
C SER A 1 -24.64 22.71 -5.96
N CYS A 2 -25.84 22.11 -5.91
CA CYS A 2 -26.47 21.73 -4.65
C CYS A 2 -26.37 20.25 -4.34
N LEU A 3 -26.42 19.92 -3.06
CA LEU A 3 -26.52 18.56 -2.54
C LEU A 3 -28.00 18.21 -2.36
N TRP A 4 -28.50 17.24 -3.13
CA TRP A 4 -29.87 16.76 -3.00
C TRP A 4 -29.95 15.69 -1.91
N CYS A 5 -30.84 15.88 -0.93
CA CYS A 5 -31.09 14.92 0.13
C CYS A 5 -32.46 14.25 -0.04
N HIS A 6 -32.48 12.94 -0.24
CA HIS A 6 -33.73 12.19 -0.39
C HIS A 6 -34.53 12.08 0.92
N THR A 7 -33.84 12.11 2.07
CA THR A 7 -34.49 12.02 3.39
C THR A 7 -35.28 13.28 3.73
N SER A 8 -34.72 14.47 3.49
CA SER A 8 -35.38 15.75 3.78
C SER A 8 -36.06 16.39 2.57
N LYS A 9 -35.96 15.77 1.38
CA LYS A 9 -36.46 16.29 0.09
C LYS A 9 -36.05 17.74 -0.16
N ALA A 10 -34.81 18.09 0.19
CA ALA A 10 -34.27 19.44 0.10
C ALA A 10 -32.97 19.48 -0.70
N CYS A 11 -32.79 20.56 -1.45
CA CYS A 11 -31.56 20.93 -2.15
C CYS A 11 -30.80 21.87 -1.22
N LEU A 12 -29.72 21.38 -0.63
CA LEU A 12 -28.86 22.13 0.29
C LEU A 12 -27.70 22.72 -0.52
N ASP A 13 -27.46 24.02 -0.37
CA ASP A 13 -26.26 24.63 -0.94
C ASP A 13 -25.04 24.05 -0.21
N TYR A 14 -24.29 23.21 -0.92
CA TYR A 14 -23.17 22.49 -0.32
C TYR A 14 -21.87 23.12 -0.75
N PRO A 15 -21.14 23.79 0.16
CA PRO A 15 -19.89 24.41 -0.17
C PRO A 15 -18.87 23.34 -0.55
N VAL A 16 -18.31 23.46 -1.76
CA VAL A 16 -17.18 22.67 -2.30
C VAL A 16 -15.94 22.65 -1.39
N SER A 17 -15.91 23.50 -0.36
CA SER A 17 -14.84 23.64 0.61
C SER A 17 -14.68 22.42 1.54
N ARG A 18 -15.69 21.55 1.67
CA ARG A 18 -15.56 20.28 2.38
C ARG A 18 -15.88 19.12 1.45
N ILE A 19 -15.04 18.08 1.50
CA ILE A 19 -15.14 16.92 0.60
C ILE A 19 -16.27 15.97 1.04
N LEU A 20 -16.55 15.90 2.35
CA LEU A 20 -17.61 15.07 2.92
C LEU A 20 -18.65 15.90 3.67
N PRO A 21 -19.95 15.84 3.30
CA PRO A 21 -21.00 16.46 4.09
C PRO A 21 -21.13 15.74 5.43
N PRO A 22 -21.27 16.47 6.56
CA PRO A 22 -21.55 15.84 7.83
C PRO A 22 -22.90 15.12 7.78
N SER A 23 -22.95 13.92 8.37
CA SER A 23 -24.12 13.05 8.41
C SER A 23 -25.33 13.67 9.15
N SER A 24 -25.10 14.76 9.89
CA SER A 24 -26.16 15.58 10.50
C SER A 24 -26.99 16.37 9.49
N LEU A 25 -26.46 16.69 8.31
CA LEU A 25 -27.19 17.40 7.25
C LEU A 25 -27.99 16.45 6.35
N CYS A 26 -27.40 15.31 6.00
CA CYS A 26 -28.06 14.23 5.28
C CYS A 26 -27.27 12.94 5.49
N LYS A 27 -27.97 11.81 5.62
CA LYS A 27 -27.31 10.50 5.64
C LYS A 27 -26.53 10.31 4.34
N LEU A 28 -25.27 9.92 4.43
CA LEU A 28 -24.36 9.79 3.28
C LEU A 28 -24.92 8.87 2.18
N SER A 29 -25.69 7.84 2.57
CA SER A 29 -26.41 6.93 1.67
C SER A 29 -27.51 7.62 0.82
N SER A 30 -28.11 8.71 1.34
CA SER A 30 -29.24 9.42 0.74
C SER A 30 -28.85 10.71 0.00
N ALA A 31 -27.58 11.13 0.11
CA ALA A 31 -27.08 12.38 -0.45
C ALA A 31 -26.45 12.15 -1.83
N ARG A 32 -26.93 12.86 -2.86
CA ARG A 32 -26.29 12.88 -4.19
C ARG A 32 -25.61 14.23 -4.42
N TRP A 33 -24.36 14.21 -4.88
CA TRP A 33 -23.58 15.42 -5.18
C TRP A 33 -22.92 15.33 -6.56
N GLY A 34 -23.12 16.34 -7.42
CA GLY A 34 -22.30 16.65 -8.62
C GLY A 34 -22.29 15.64 -9.78
N VAL A 35 -22.51 14.35 -9.52
CA VAL A 35 -22.66 13.25 -10.47
C VAL A 35 -23.54 12.22 -9.76
N CYS A 36 -24.75 11.99 -10.29
CA CYS A 36 -25.84 11.25 -9.64
C CYS A 36 -25.56 9.74 -9.37
N TRP A 37 -24.33 9.28 -9.57
CA TRP A 37 -23.95 7.86 -9.60
C TRP A 37 -22.93 7.44 -8.54
N VAL A 38 -22.17 8.37 -7.96
CA VAL A 38 -21.00 7.99 -7.14
C VAL A 38 -21.36 8.08 -5.65
N ASN A 39 -21.61 6.93 -5.03
CA ASN A 39 -21.83 6.82 -3.59
C ASN A 39 -20.49 7.03 -2.85
N PHE A 40 -20.41 8.03 -1.97
CA PHE A 40 -19.21 8.29 -1.16
C PHE A 40 -18.78 7.08 -0.33
N GLU A 41 -19.73 6.28 0.15
CA GLU A 41 -19.44 5.03 0.85
C GLU A 41 -18.70 4.06 -0.07
N ALA A 42 -19.20 3.87 -1.29
CA ALA A 42 -18.55 3.04 -2.31
C ALA A 42 -17.18 3.60 -2.72
N LEU A 43 -17.02 4.93 -2.76
CA LEU A 43 -15.76 5.59 -3.10
C LEU A 43 -14.70 5.37 -2.01
N ILE A 44 -15.08 5.51 -0.73
CA ILE A 44 -14.18 5.23 0.40
C ILE A 44 -13.78 3.76 0.43
N ILE A 45 -14.74 2.85 0.24
CA ILE A 45 -14.47 1.40 0.18
C ILE A 45 -13.50 1.11 -0.96
N THR A 46 -13.75 1.66 -2.15
CA THR A 46 -12.90 1.45 -3.33
C THR A 46 -11.49 1.98 -3.11
N LEU A 47 -11.33 3.20 -2.57
CA LEU A 47 -10.02 3.76 -2.24
C LEU A 47 -9.29 2.92 -1.19
N SER A 48 -10.01 2.40 -0.20
CA SER A 48 -9.46 1.54 0.84
C SER A 48 -8.97 0.22 0.27
N VAL A 49 -9.77 -0.41 -0.60
CA VAL A 49 -9.42 -1.67 -1.27
C VAL A 49 -8.24 -1.49 -2.21
N VAL A 50 -8.24 -0.42 -3.03
CA VAL A 50 -7.13 -0.12 -3.94
C VAL A 50 -5.85 0.18 -3.16
N GLY A 51 -5.94 1.01 -2.11
CA GLY A 51 -4.80 1.32 -1.24
C GLY A 51 -4.25 0.06 -0.56
N GLY A 52 -5.12 -0.78 0.01
CA GLY A 52 -4.75 -2.05 0.62
C GLY A 52 -4.11 -3.02 -0.36
N ALA A 53 -4.67 -3.16 -1.57
CA ALA A 53 -4.13 -4.02 -2.62
C ALA A 53 -2.74 -3.54 -3.08
N VAL A 54 -2.53 -2.24 -3.25
CA VAL A 54 -1.23 -1.67 -3.62
C VAL A 54 -0.20 -1.90 -2.51
N LEU A 55 -0.56 -1.65 -1.25
CA LEU A 55 0.34 -1.90 -0.12
C LEU A 55 0.70 -3.38 0.01
N LEU A 56 -0.26 -4.28 -0.14
CA LEU A 56 -0.02 -5.72 -0.14
C LEU A 56 0.86 -6.15 -1.32
N ALA A 57 0.60 -5.64 -2.52
CA ALA A 57 1.40 -5.94 -3.70
C ALA A 57 2.86 -5.49 -3.52
N VAL A 58 3.08 -4.29 -2.96
CA VAL A 58 4.43 -3.79 -2.65
C VAL A 58 5.07 -4.64 -1.54
N ALA A 59 4.34 -4.96 -0.47
CA ALA A 59 4.86 -5.79 0.62
C ALA A 59 5.28 -7.19 0.14
N VAL A 60 4.44 -7.83 -0.69
CA VAL A 60 4.75 -9.13 -1.31
C VAL A 60 5.90 -9.00 -2.29
N CYS A 61 5.92 -7.96 -3.13
CA CYS A 61 7.03 -7.71 -4.06
C CYS A 61 8.35 -7.51 -3.30
N CYS A 62 8.36 -6.69 -2.25
CA CYS A 62 9.52 -6.48 -1.38
C CYS A 62 9.92 -7.76 -0.65
N ALA A 63 8.98 -8.50 -0.06
CA ALA A 63 9.27 -9.77 0.59
C ALA A 63 9.83 -10.81 -0.41
N CYS A 64 9.23 -10.96 -1.59
CA CYS A 64 9.70 -11.91 -2.59
C CYS A 64 11.02 -11.48 -3.24
N CYS A 65 11.19 -10.21 -3.62
CA CYS A 65 12.38 -9.72 -4.32
C CYS A 65 13.56 -9.50 -3.36
N CYS A 66 13.35 -8.94 -2.17
CA CYS A 66 14.41 -8.69 -1.20
C CYS A 66 14.77 -9.95 -0.38
N CYS A 67 13.79 -10.80 -0.01
CA CYS A 67 14.11 -12.06 0.67
C CYS A 67 14.65 -13.13 -0.29
N ARG A 68 14.26 -13.16 -1.58
CA ARG A 68 14.95 -14.02 -2.56
C ARG A 68 16.35 -13.52 -2.88
N ARG A 69 16.63 -12.21 -2.94
CA ARG A 69 18.01 -11.72 -3.03
C ARG A 69 18.86 -12.12 -1.82
N LYS A 70 18.30 -12.03 -0.60
CA LYS A 70 18.97 -12.54 0.62
C LYS A 70 19.16 -14.07 0.63
N ARG A 71 18.25 -14.86 0.03
CA ARG A 71 18.36 -16.33 -0.03
C ARG A 71 19.15 -16.84 -1.24
N SER A 72 19.27 -16.05 -2.32
CA SER A 72 20.18 -16.32 -3.45
C SER A 72 21.62 -15.96 -3.12
N ARG A 73 21.83 -15.11 -2.10
CA ARG A 73 23.01 -15.21 -1.24
C ARG A 73 22.87 -16.45 -0.35
N LYS A 74 22.83 -17.64 -0.97
CA LYS A 74 23.49 -18.80 -0.38
C LYS A 74 24.88 -18.31 0.04
N PRO A 75 25.48 -18.76 1.15
CA PRO A 75 26.92 -18.56 1.36
C PRO A 75 27.58 -19.10 0.10
N ASP A 76 27.97 -18.17 -0.77
CA ASP A 76 28.20 -18.47 -2.16
C ASP A 76 29.46 -19.31 -2.17
N LYS A 77 29.54 -20.28 -3.07
CA LYS A 77 30.73 -21.14 -3.22
C LYS A 77 32.04 -20.31 -3.27
N SER A 78 31.96 -19.02 -3.61
CA SER A 78 33.01 -18.02 -3.48
C SER A 78 33.44 -17.68 -2.03
N GLU A 79 32.54 -17.56 -1.05
CA GLU A 79 32.91 -17.32 0.36
C GLU A 79 33.57 -18.56 0.98
N GLU A 80 33.14 -19.78 0.65
CA GLU A 80 33.81 -21.01 1.10
C GLU A 80 35.20 -21.17 0.45
N ARG A 81 35.34 -20.85 -0.85
CA ARG A 81 36.63 -20.82 -1.53
C ARG A 81 37.57 -19.75 -0.97
N ALA A 82 37.05 -18.56 -0.68
CA ALA A 82 37.82 -17.48 -0.07
C ALA A 82 38.25 -17.81 1.36
N ALA A 83 37.45 -18.56 2.11
CA ALA A 83 37.84 -19.07 3.44
C ALA A 83 38.96 -20.11 3.33
N ARG A 84 38.83 -21.10 2.42
CA ARG A 84 39.88 -22.10 2.16
C ARG A 84 41.21 -21.48 1.74
N GLU A 85 41.18 -20.51 0.83
CA GLU A 85 42.41 -19.88 0.35
C GLU A 85 43.09 -19.02 1.44
N ARG A 86 42.31 -18.42 2.34
CA ARG A 86 42.85 -17.73 3.52
C ARG A 86 43.49 -18.69 4.52
N GLU A 87 42.90 -19.87 4.68
CA GLU A 87 43.43 -20.92 5.55
C GLU A 87 44.73 -21.50 4.99
N GLU A 88 44.80 -21.81 3.70
CA GLU A 88 46.04 -22.24 3.03
C GLU A 88 47.16 -21.19 3.15
N ARG A 89 46.83 -19.90 3.03
CA ARG A 89 47.80 -18.81 3.23
C ARG A 89 48.30 -18.74 4.67
N ARG A 90 47.46 -19.03 5.67
CA ARG A 90 47.87 -19.07 7.08
C ARG A 90 48.79 -20.26 7.34
N ILE A 91 48.44 -21.46 6.88
CA ILE A 91 49.26 -22.67 7.06
C ILE A 91 50.65 -22.46 6.42
N ARG A 92 50.72 -21.88 5.22
CA ARG A 92 52.00 -21.57 4.56
C ARG A 92 52.84 -20.51 5.31
N GLN A 93 52.21 -19.65 6.12
CA GLN A 93 52.93 -18.71 6.98
C GLN A 93 53.37 -19.35 8.30
N GLU A 94 52.65 -20.36 8.80
CA GLU A 94 53.00 -21.11 10.02
C GLU A 94 54.07 -22.20 9.76
N GLU A 95 54.20 -22.70 8.52
CA GLU A 95 55.28 -23.62 8.12
C GLU A 95 56.64 -22.95 7.84
N ARG A 96 56.74 -21.61 7.92
CA ARG A 96 57.99 -20.84 7.80
C ARG A 96 58.50 -20.39 9.16
#